data_AF-A0A2V6C4X0-F1
#
_entry.id   AF-A0A2V6C4X0-F1
#
_cell.length_a   1.000
_cell.length_b   1.000
_cell.length_c   1.000
_cell.angle_alpha   90.00
_cell.angle_beta   90.00
_cell.angle_gamma   90.00
#
_symmetry.space_group_name_H-M   'P 1'
#
loop_
_entity.id
_entity.type
_entity.pdbx_description
1 polymer ?
#
loop_
_entity_poly.entity_id
_entity_poly.type
_entity_poly.pdbx_seq_one_letter_code
_entity_poly.pdbx_strand_id
1 'polypeptide(L)'
;MLRLKQTLESGCLGRVYQVKFFYGNGTARDVRNSPWRDAGLGVLADLGSHLLDWTLFLFGKPQVPARVWAAHRFENRSFDHYHFSFPGSPALDYEMTMLSWRNTFRLDLFAENGSVHIDCLCKWGPSTFTRRTRVLPSGRPDEESVTLVCADPTWQAEYEHFLRLCRDP
;
A
#
# COMPACT_ATOMS: atom_id res chain seq x y z
N MET A 1 -2.94 -4.59 -6.97
CA MET A 1 -3.97 -4.74 -5.92
C MET A 1 -5.05 -5.76 -6.26
N LEU A 2 -5.78 -5.65 -7.38
CA LEU A 2 -6.84 -6.62 -7.74
C LEU A 2 -6.37 -8.09 -7.72
N ARG A 3 -5.20 -8.38 -8.29
CA ARG A 3 -4.60 -9.73 -8.26
C ARG A 3 -4.26 -10.21 -6.85
N LEU A 4 -3.87 -9.31 -5.94
CA LEU A 4 -3.65 -9.64 -4.53
C LEU A 4 -4.98 -9.99 -3.84
N LYS A 5 -6.04 -9.22 -4.08
CA LYS A 5 -7.39 -9.51 -3.57
C LYS A 5 -7.87 -10.89 -4.01
N GLN A 6 -7.77 -11.20 -5.30
CA GLN A 6 -8.10 -12.53 -5.85
C GLN A 6 -7.26 -13.65 -5.22
N THR A 7 -5.95 -13.42 -5.03
CA THR A 7 -5.07 -14.39 -4.36
C THR A 7 -5.53 -14.66 -2.92
N LEU A 8 -5.86 -13.61 -2.17
CA LEU A 8 -6.37 -13.75 -0.80
C LEU A 8 -7.70 -14.51 -0.76
N GLU A 9 -8.64 -14.17 -1.65
CA GLU A 9 -9.96 -14.79 -1.72
C GLU A 9 -9.91 -16.25 -2.16
N SER A 10 -8.90 -16.65 -2.93
CA SER A 10 -8.68 -18.04 -3.32
C SER A 10 -8.32 -18.96 -2.13
N GLY A 11 -7.87 -18.39 -1.01
CA GLY A 11 -7.41 -19.15 0.16
C GLY A 11 -6.06 -19.86 0.00
N CYS A 12 -5.40 -19.77 -1.16
CA CYS A 12 -4.17 -20.53 -1.44
C CYS A 12 -3.01 -20.22 -0.49
N LEU A 13 -3.00 -19.03 0.13
CA LEU A 13 -1.97 -18.60 1.07
C LEU A 13 -2.17 -19.16 2.49
N GLY A 14 -3.33 -19.75 2.80
CA GLY A 14 -3.71 -20.12 4.15
C GLY A 14 -3.87 -18.90 5.06
N ARG A 15 -3.53 -19.04 6.35
CA ARG A 15 -3.60 -17.92 7.29
C ARG A 15 -2.55 -16.86 6.99
N VAL A 16 -2.98 -15.60 6.81
CA VAL A 16 -2.08 -14.45 6.71
C VAL A 16 -1.57 -14.07 8.11
N TYR A 17 -0.25 -13.89 8.23
CA TYR A 17 0.39 -13.53 9.49
C TYR A 17 0.68 -12.05 9.59
N GLN A 18 1.30 -11.48 8.55
CA GLN A 18 1.79 -10.11 8.56
C GLN A 18 1.70 -9.49 7.18
N VAL A 19 1.37 -8.20 7.14
CA VAL A 19 1.40 -7.36 5.95
C VAL A 19 2.15 -6.08 6.28
N LYS A 20 3.09 -5.70 5.42
CA LYS A 20 3.85 -4.45 5.52
C LYS A 20 3.56 -3.61 4.30
N PHE A 21 3.20 -2.35 4.53
CA PHE A 21 3.00 -1.35 3.51
C PHE A 21 4.09 -0.30 3.62
N PHE A 22 4.73 0.03 2.50
CA PHE A 22 5.61 1.17 2.38
C PHE A 22 5.10 2.06 1.25
N TYR A 23 4.91 3.35 1.53
CA TYR A 23 4.51 4.33 0.52
C TYR A 23 5.44 5.54 0.61
N GLY A 24 6.34 5.66 -0.36
CA GLY A 24 7.29 6.76 -0.46
C GLY A 24 7.06 7.62 -1.70
N ASN A 25 7.06 8.93 -1.53
CA ASN A 25 7.23 9.87 -2.65
C ASN A 25 8.33 10.90 -2.32
N GLY A 26 8.82 11.63 -3.32
CA GLY A 26 9.88 12.64 -3.18
C GLY A 26 9.36 14.07 -3.18
N THR A 27 8.27 14.36 -2.44
CA THR A 27 7.52 15.63 -2.57
C THR A 27 7.72 16.61 -1.40
N ALA A 28 8.61 16.32 -0.46
CA ALA A 28 8.83 17.13 0.75
C ALA A 28 9.00 18.63 0.44
N ARG A 29 9.83 18.97 -0.55
CA ARG A 29 10.09 20.36 -0.96
C ARG A 29 8.86 21.04 -1.57
N ASP A 30 8.09 20.33 -2.38
CA ASP A 30 6.87 20.86 -3.01
C ASP A 30 5.81 21.14 -1.94
N VAL A 31 5.68 20.23 -0.97
CA VAL A 31 4.80 20.42 0.18
C VAL A 31 5.26 21.61 1.00
N ARG A 32 6.56 21.73 1.29
CA ARG A 32 7.15 22.82 2.06
C ARG A 32 6.90 24.20 1.44
N ASN A 33 6.94 24.28 0.11
CA ASN A 33 6.74 25.51 -0.63
C ASN A 33 5.25 25.82 -0.85
N SER A 34 4.35 24.89 -0.54
CA SER A 34 2.91 25.10 -0.69
C SER A 34 2.36 25.99 0.43
N PRO A 35 1.48 26.96 0.12
CA PRO A 35 0.85 27.80 1.14
C PRO A 35 -0.17 27.05 2.01
N TRP A 36 -0.57 25.83 1.64
CA TRP A 36 -1.63 25.09 2.32
C TRP A 36 -1.30 23.62 2.64
N ARG A 37 -0.33 22.99 1.94
CA ARG A 37 -0.02 21.56 2.14
C ARG A 37 0.83 21.27 3.38
N ASP A 38 1.72 22.19 3.78
CA ASP A 38 2.64 21.96 4.91
C ASP A 38 1.99 22.22 6.29
N ALA A 39 0.84 21.58 6.54
CA ALA A 39 0.03 21.74 7.74
C ALA A 39 -0.66 20.44 8.17
N GLY A 40 -1.22 20.43 9.39
CA GLY A 40 -2.03 19.32 9.89
C GLY A 40 -1.28 17.99 10.02
N LEU A 41 -1.90 16.91 9.55
CA LEU A 41 -1.37 15.53 9.65
C LEU A 41 -0.27 15.21 8.62
N GLY A 42 0.01 16.12 7.68
CA GLY A 42 1.04 15.95 6.66
C GLY A 42 0.88 14.65 5.85
N VAL A 43 1.98 13.90 5.71
CA VAL A 43 2.07 12.65 4.94
C VAL A 43 1.04 11.59 5.34
N LEU A 44 0.55 11.60 6.59
CA LEU A 44 -0.49 10.66 7.01
C LEU A 44 -1.80 10.90 6.27
N ALA A 45 -2.22 12.16 6.08
CA ALA A 45 -3.44 12.46 5.34
C ALA A 45 -3.27 12.26 3.83
N ASP A 46 -2.06 12.55 3.32
CA ASP A 46 -1.74 12.44 1.88
C ASP A 46 -1.58 10.99 1.43
N LEU A 47 -0.70 10.22 2.09
CA LEU A 47 -0.36 8.86 1.69
C LEU A 47 -1.03 7.78 2.56
N GLY A 48 -1.23 8.07 3.84
CA GLY A 48 -1.81 7.11 4.77
C GLY A 48 -3.27 6.76 4.45
N SER A 49 -4.05 7.69 3.92
CA SER A 49 -5.43 7.44 3.46
C SER A 49 -5.48 6.31 2.43
N HIS A 50 -4.62 6.33 1.42
CA HIS A 50 -4.51 5.27 0.42
C HIS A 50 -4.14 3.91 1.03
N LEU A 51 -3.29 3.87 2.05
CA LEU A 51 -2.90 2.64 2.74
C LEU A 51 -4.08 2.05 3.54
N LEU A 52 -4.88 2.91 4.16
CA LEU A 52 -6.09 2.52 4.86
C LEU A 52 -7.17 2.03 3.89
N ASP A 53 -7.33 2.65 2.73
CA ASP A 53 -8.25 2.18 1.68
C ASP A 53 -7.88 0.78 1.19
N TRP A 54 -6.59 0.53 0.93
CA TRP A 54 -6.12 -0.82 0.58
C TRP A 54 -6.36 -1.82 1.71
N THR A 55 -6.21 -1.40 2.95
CA THR A 55 -6.51 -2.24 4.11
C THR A 55 -7.97 -2.65 4.13
N LEU A 56 -8.88 -1.68 3.98
CA LEU A 56 -10.32 -1.94 3.93
C LEU A 56 -10.67 -2.88 2.77
N PHE A 57 -10.11 -2.63 1.59
CA PHE A 57 -10.36 -3.45 0.40
C PHE A 57 -9.86 -4.89 0.57
N LEU A 58 -8.67 -5.10 1.14
CA LEU A 58 -8.04 -6.42 1.23
C LEU A 58 -8.51 -7.22 2.46
N PHE A 59 -8.62 -6.56 3.62
CA PHE A 59 -8.80 -7.22 4.93
C PHE A 59 -10.03 -6.72 5.70
N GLY A 60 -10.73 -5.70 5.22
CA GLY A 60 -11.79 -5.04 5.95
C GLY A 60 -11.27 -4.13 7.07
N LYS A 61 -12.17 -3.69 7.95
CA LYS A 61 -11.84 -2.78 9.05
C LYS A 61 -11.00 -3.51 10.11
N PRO A 62 -9.82 -2.98 10.50
CA PRO A 62 -9.07 -3.50 11.63
C PRO A 62 -9.91 -3.47 12.93
N GLN A 63 -9.86 -4.57 13.68
CA GLN A 63 -10.62 -4.74 14.93
C GLN A 63 -9.81 -4.38 16.19
N VAL A 64 -8.57 -3.95 16.01
CA VAL A 64 -7.66 -3.52 17.08
C VAL A 64 -7.31 -2.04 16.90
N PRO A 65 -6.99 -1.30 17.97
CA PRO A 65 -6.56 0.08 17.85
C PRO A 65 -5.22 0.20 17.11
N ALA A 66 -5.01 1.34 16.45
CA ALA A 66 -3.73 1.69 15.85
C ALA A 66 -2.69 1.97 16.93
N ARG A 67 -1.44 1.59 16.67
CA ARG A 67 -0.26 1.96 17.46
C ARG A 67 0.69 2.77 16.59
N VAL A 68 1.00 3.99 17.02
CA VAL A 68 2.00 4.84 16.36
C VAL A 68 3.38 4.48 16.88
N TRP A 69 4.33 4.30 15.97
CA TRP A 69 5.74 4.03 16.27
C TRP A 69 6.60 5.27 16.09
N ALA A 70 6.37 6.00 15.00
CA ALA A 70 7.14 7.20 14.68
C ALA A 70 6.28 8.21 13.91
N ALA A 71 6.55 9.49 14.16
CA ALA A 71 5.97 10.60 13.43
C ALA A 71 6.99 11.74 13.44
N HIS A 72 7.59 12.03 12.29
CA HIS A 72 8.71 12.95 12.17
C HIS A 72 8.44 14.07 11.17
N ARG A 73 9.20 15.15 11.34
CA ARG A 73 9.15 16.39 10.58
C ARG A 73 10.58 16.79 10.22
N PHE A 74 11.19 16.03 9.33
CA PHE A 74 12.60 16.18 8.99
C PHE A 74 12.86 17.44 8.14
N GLU A 75 12.06 17.68 7.11
CA GLU A 75 12.16 18.83 6.20
C GLU A 75 10.93 19.77 6.26
N ASN A 76 9.77 19.24 6.64
CA ASN A 76 8.48 19.92 6.62
C ASN A 76 8.05 20.47 7.99
N ARG A 77 7.06 21.38 8.03
CA ARG A 77 6.39 21.83 9.28
C ARG A 77 5.39 20.78 9.77
N SER A 78 4.73 20.12 8.83
CA SER A 78 3.86 18.96 9.04
C SER A 78 4.67 17.66 8.98
N PHE A 79 4.04 16.53 9.34
CA PHE A 79 4.74 15.24 9.30
C PHE A 79 5.12 14.88 7.86
N ASP A 80 6.40 14.59 7.61
CA ASP A 80 6.92 14.11 6.32
C ASP A 80 7.35 12.64 6.38
N HIS A 81 7.34 12.04 7.56
CA HIS A 81 7.47 10.61 7.80
C HIS A 81 6.51 10.17 8.90
N TYR A 82 5.84 9.05 8.69
CA TYR A 82 4.90 8.47 9.66
C TYR A 82 4.96 6.95 9.60
N HIS A 83 4.96 6.31 10.78
CA HIS A 83 4.97 4.85 10.94
C HIS A 83 3.98 4.43 12.02
N PHE A 84 3.02 3.58 11.66
CA PHE A 84 2.05 3.02 12.60
C PHE A 84 1.69 1.58 12.23
N SER A 85 1.02 0.87 13.14
CA SER A 85 0.56 -0.50 12.90
C SER A 85 -0.80 -0.80 13.53
N PHE A 86 -1.47 -1.84 13.03
CA PHE A 86 -2.54 -2.55 13.72
C PHE A 86 -2.01 -3.92 14.14
N PRO A 87 -1.76 -4.18 15.44
CA PRO A 87 -1.16 -5.44 15.93
C PRO A 87 -2.17 -6.60 15.98
N GLY A 88 -3.07 -6.69 15.01
CA GLY A 88 -4.13 -7.69 14.94
C GLY A 88 -3.68 -8.98 14.28
N SER A 89 -4.65 -9.75 13.78
CA SER A 89 -4.40 -10.95 12.97
C SER A 89 -5.17 -10.82 11.64
N PRO A 90 -4.50 -10.49 10.51
CA PRO A 90 -3.05 -10.32 10.38
C PRO A 90 -2.53 -9.04 11.05
N ALA A 91 -1.23 -9.03 11.39
CA ALA A 91 -0.54 -7.82 11.85
C ALA A 91 -0.27 -6.92 10.64
N LEU A 92 -0.69 -5.66 10.71
CA LEU A 92 -0.57 -4.70 9.60
C LEU A 92 0.38 -3.59 10.00
N ASP A 93 1.42 -3.34 9.22
CA ASP A 93 2.46 -2.34 9.47
C ASP A 93 2.54 -1.35 8.31
N TYR A 94 2.63 -0.05 8.60
CA TYR A 94 2.53 1.01 7.61
C TYR A 94 3.61 2.07 7.80
N GLU A 95 4.48 2.21 6.83
CA GLU A 95 5.45 3.30 6.77
C GLU A 95 5.16 4.17 5.55
N MET A 96 5.13 5.49 5.75
CA MET A 96 4.93 6.45 4.68
C MET A 96 5.86 7.65 4.83
N THR A 97 6.37 8.16 3.71
CA THR A 97 7.32 9.26 3.70
C THR A 97 7.28 10.11 2.44
N MET A 98 7.50 11.41 2.59
CA MET A 98 7.77 12.36 1.51
C MET A 98 9.26 12.49 1.17
N LEU A 99 10.09 11.72 1.85
CA LEU A 99 11.56 11.67 1.73
C LEU A 99 11.97 10.40 0.97
N SER A 100 11.31 10.11 -0.14
CA SER A 100 11.66 8.99 -1.02
C SER A 100 11.95 9.52 -2.42
N TRP A 101 13.23 9.83 -2.69
CA TRP A 101 13.72 10.41 -3.95
C TRP A 101 13.33 9.64 -5.21
N ARG A 102 13.06 8.34 -5.07
CA ARG A 102 12.30 7.57 -6.06
C ARG A 102 10.93 7.24 -5.48
N ASN A 103 9.87 7.68 -6.15
CA ASN A 103 8.52 7.30 -5.76
C ASN A 103 8.37 5.79 -5.86
N THR A 104 7.85 5.17 -4.81
CA THR A 104 7.59 3.74 -4.80
C THR A 104 6.51 3.38 -3.80
N PHE A 105 5.89 2.24 -4.07
CA PHE A 105 4.99 1.56 -3.18
C PHE A 105 5.49 0.13 -3.04
N ARG A 106 5.52 -0.39 -1.82
CA ARG A 106 5.81 -1.81 -1.58
C ARG A 106 4.76 -2.40 -0.66
N LEU A 107 4.36 -3.62 -0.96
CA LEU A 107 3.54 -4.43 -0.07
C LEU A 107 4.19 -5.79 0.07
N ASP A 108 4.52 -6.17 1.30
CA ASP A 108 5.02 -7.50 1.63
C ASP A 108 3.99 -8.22 2.51
N LEU A 109 3.52 -9.38 2.06
CA LEU A 109 2.56 -10.21 2.76
C LEU A 109 3.16 -11.58 3.03
N PHE A 110 3.09 -12.03 4.29
CA PHE A 110 3.57 -13.33 4.73
C PHE A 110 2.42 -14.15 5.31
N ALA A 111 2.31 -15.40 4.87
CA ALA A 111 1.24 -16.32 5.24
C ALA A 111 1.75 -17.74 5.45
N GLU A 112 0.85 -18.63 5.84
CA GLU A 112 1.12 -20.03 6.15
C GLU A 112 1.81 -20.79 5.01
N ASN A 113 1.24 -20.68 3.81
CA ASN A 113 1.64 -21.46 2.64
C ASN A 113 2.49 -20.67 1.64
N GLY A 114 2.85 -19.42 1.94
CA GLY A 114 3.58 -18.60 0.99
C GLY A 114 3.67 -17.11 1.36
N SER A 115 4.13 -16.32 0.39
CA SER A 115 4.19 -14.87 0.49
C SER A 115 3.79 -14.20 -0.81
N VAL A 116 3.38 -12.94 -0.72
CA VAL A 116 3.10 -12.08 -1.87
C VAL A 116 3.83 -10.77 -1.71
N HIS A 117 4.40 -10.29 -2.79
CA HIS A 117 5.15 -9.04 -2.86
C HIS A 117 4.61 -8.19 -4.01
N ILE A 118 4.35 -6.91 -3.74
CA ILE A 118 4.08 -5.92 -4.76
C ILE A 118 5.20 -4.91 -4.76
N ASP A 119 5.81 -4.70 -5.91
CA ASP A 119 6.82 -3.67 -6.14
C ASP A 119 6.29 -2.62 -7.11
N CYS A 120 6.23 -1.37 -6.63
CA CYS A 120 5.78 -0.18 -7.31
C CYS A 120 4.29 -0.18 -7.75
N LEU A 121 3.82 1.00 -8.18
CA LEU A 121 2.52 1.22 -8.81
C LEU A 121 2.73 1.66 -10.27
N CYS A 122 1.80 1.27 -11.14
CA CYS A 122 1.81 1.61 -12.57
C CYS A 122 2.02 3.12 -12.84
N LYS A 123 1.50 3.98 -11.96
CA LYS A 123 1.66 5.44 -12.05
C LYS A 123 3.09 5.97 -11.95
N TRP A 124 4.05 5.20 -11.42
CA TRP A 124 5.47 5.60 -11.34
C TRP A 124 6.43 4.65 -12.05
N GLY A 125 5.91 3.62 -12.71
CA GLY A 125 6.70 2.64 -13.43
C GLY A 125 6.03 1.27 -13.42
N PRO A 126 6.73 0.23 -13.91
CA PRO A 126 6.22 -1.13 -13.89
C PRO A 126 5.78 -1.55 -12.48
N SER A 127 4.60 -2.14 -12.36
CA SER A 127 4.13 -2.71 -11.10
C SER A 127 4.29 -4.23 -11.17
N THR A 128 5.10 -4.80 -10.29
CA THR A 128 5.35 -6.24 -10.25
C THR A 128 4.61 -6.87 -9.10
N PHE A 129 3.83 -7.90 -9.39
CA PHE A 129 3.24 -8.80 -8.41
C PHE A 129 4.03 -10.10 -8.43
N THR A 130 4.54 -10.52 -7.27
CA THR A 130 5.27 -11.77 -7.10
C THR A 130 4.59 -12.61 -6.02
N ARG A 131 4.23 -13.85 -6.35
CA ARG A 131 3.75 -14.86 -5.41
C ARG A 131 4.84 -15.91 -5.22
N ARG A 132 5.08 -16.29 -3.98
CA ARG A 132 5.98 -17.37 -3.59
C ARG A 132 5.20 -18.46 -2.89
N THR A 133 5.38 -19.70 -3.32
CA THR A 133 4.82 -20.89 -2.66
C THR A 133 5.85 -21.47 -1.72
N ARG A 134 5.48 -21.65 -0.45
CA ARG A 134 6.41 -22.11 0.59
C ARG A 134 6.77 -23.59 0.40
N VAL A 135 8.05 -23.91 0.56
CA VAL A 135 8.55 -25.29 0.63
C VAL A 135 8.93 -25.61 2.08
N LEU A 136 8.45 -26.74 2.61
CA LEU A 136 8.71 -27.22 3.96
C LEU A 136 9.61 -28.47 3.96
N PRO A 137 10.43 -28.69 5.00
CA PRO A 137 10.65 -27.81 6.15
C PRO A 137 11.51 -26.58 5.83
N SER A 138 12.30 -26.65 4.76
CA SER A 138 13.10 -25.57 4.22
C SER A 138 13.35 -25.84 2.73
N GLY A 139 13.43 -24.78 1.93
CA GLY A 139 13.68 -24.88 0.49
C GLY A 139 13.52 -23.52 -0.17
N ARG A 140 14.07 -23.39 -1.38
CA ARG A 140 13.80 -22.23 -2.23
C ARG A 140 12.33 -22.28 -2.66
N PRO A 141 11.53 -21.24 -2.41
CA PRO A 141 10.14 -21.23 -2.83
C PRO A 141 10.02 -21.16 -4.36
N ASP A 142 8.99 -21.79 -4.90
CA ASP A 142 8.58 -21.55 -6.28
C ASP A 142 8.02 -20.13 -6.39
N GLU A 143 8.38 -19.43 -7.46
CA GLU A 143 8.07 -18.01 -7.64
C GLU A 143 7.36 -17.78 -8.98
N GLU A 144 6.22 -17.09 -8.90
CA GLU A 144 5.49 -16.58 -10.06
C GLU A 144 5.44 -15.07 -9.99
N SER A 145 5.90 -14.40 -11.05
CA SER A 145 5.93 -12.95 -11.14
C SER A 145 5.21 -12.45 -12.38
N VAL A 146 4.39 -11.42 -12.22
CA VAL A 146 3.69 -10.72 -13.30
C VAL A 146 3.97 -9.24 -13.16
N THR A 147 4.55 -8.66 -14.21
CA THR A 147 4.82 -7.22 -14.28
C THR A 147 3.82 -6.56 -15.21
N LEU A 148 3.09 -5.58 -14.67
CA LEU A 148 2.20 -4.72 -15.43
C LEU A 148 2.96 -3.44 -15.83
N VAL A 149 3.08 -3.23 -17.14
CA VAL A 149 3.66 -2.01 -17.72
C VAL A 149 2.54 -1.27 -18.45
N CYS A 150 1.95 -0.28 -17.78
CA CYS A 150 0.94 0.59 -18.37
C CYS A 150 0.97 1.96 -17.69
N ALA A 151 0.42 2.97 -18.35
CA ALA A 151 0.04 4.22 -17.69
C ALA A 151 -1.08 3.94 -16.67
N ASP A 152 -1.31 4.86 -15.74
CA ASP A 152 -2.36 4.72 -14.73
C ASP A 152 -3.76 4.71 -15.39
N PRO A 153 -4.49 3.57 -15.36
CA PRO A 153 -5.79 3.47 -16.01
C PRO A 153 -6.94 3.90 -15.09
N THR A 154 -6.68 4.17 -13.80
CA THR A 154 -7.76 4.27 -12.80
C THR A 154 -8.62 5.51 -13.00
N TRP A 155 -8.02 6.64 -13.38
CA TRP A 155 -8.77 7.89 -13.57
C TRP A 155 -9.86 7.75 -14.62
N GLN A 156 -9.53 7.17 -15.78
CA GLN A 156 -10.50 6.95 -16.85
C GLN A 156 -11.60 5.99 -16.40
N ALA A 157 -11.23 4.89 -15.73
CA ALA A 157 -12.18 3.89 -15.26
C ALA A 157 -13.15 4.47 -14.20
N GLU A 158 -12.64 5.27 -13.26
CA GLU A 158 -13.43 5.97 -12.24
C GLU A 158 -14.38 6.99 -12.87
N TYR A 159 -13.89 7.79 -13.83
CA TYR A 159 -14.71 8.77 -14.52
C TYR A 159 -15.84 8.12 -15.32
N GLU A 160 -15.55 7.06 -16.07
CA GLU A 160 -16.57 6.31 -16.80
C GLU A 160 -17.58 5.65 -15.86
N HIS A 161 -17.14 5.15 -14.71
CA HIS A 161 -18.04 4.60 -13.70
C HIS A 161 -18.97 5.67 -13.12
N PHE A 162 -18.43 6.83 -12.78
CA PHE A 162 -19.21 7.98 -12.33
C PHE A 162 -20.27 8.39 -13.37
N LEU A 163 -19.89 8.50 -14.65
CA LEU A 163 -20.83 8.83 -15.73
C LEU A 163 -21.95 7.78 -15.88
N ARG A 164 -21.66 6.49 -15.63
CA ARG A 164 -22.69 5.45 -15.64
C ARG A 164 -23.69 5.64 -14.50
N LEU A 165 -23.21 5.92 -13.28
CA LEU A 165 -24.08 6.18 -12.13
C LEU A 165 -24.97 7.41 -12.34
N CYS A 166 -24.45 8.46 -12.98
CA CYS A 166 -25.26 9.65 -13.28
C CYS A 166 -26.35 9.43 -14.35
N ARG A 167 -26.20 8.40 -15.21
CA ARG A 167 -27.17 8.08 -16.27
C ARG A 167 -28.32 7.19 -15.78
N ASP A 168 -28.10 6.47 -14.69
CA ASP A 168 -29.08 5.58 -14.06
C ASP A 168 -29.05 5.81 -12.53
N PRO A 169 -29.62 6.94 -12.07
CA PRO A 169 -29.47 7.44 -10.70
C PRO A 169 -30.21 6.64 -9.62
#